data_AF-S7N058-F1
#
_entry.id   AF-S7N058-F1
#
_cell.length_a   1.000
_cell.length_b   1.000
_cell.length_c   1.000
_cell.angle_alpha   90.00
_cell.angle_beta   90.00
_cell.angle_gamma   90.00
#
_symmetry.space_group_name_H-M   'P 1'
#
loop_
_entity.id
_entity.type
_entity.pdbx_description
1 polymer ?
#
loop_
_entity_poly.entity_id
_entity_poly.type
_entity_poly.pdbx_seq_one_letter_code
_entity_poly.pdbx_strand_id
1 'polypeptide(L)'
;MDSNLDALALLGLGISSFILVTGCANMVLMTALWVLYMSLVNVGQIWYSFGWESQLLETGFLGIFLCPLWTLSQLPRKTPTSRIVLWGFRWLIFRIMLGAGLIKIRGDQCWRDLTCMDFHYETQPVPNPMAYFLHRSPWWVHRFETLSNHFLELVVPFFIFLGRRMCILHGALQILFQVVLIISGNLSFLNWLTIVPSIACFDDATLGFLFPSGPGSLKDRVLKMQKEEAREARPTPTYGCMVRQAANLALGVLVAWLSIPVVLNLLSPKQVMNSSFNPLRIVNTYGAFGSITRERTEVILQGTASPNASAPDAVWEDYEFKCKPGDLRRRPCLISPYHHRLDWLMWFAAFQTYEQHEWVIHLAGRLLANDAEVLSLLAFNPFADKAPPRWVRGEHYRYKFSRPGGLHAADGKWWIRKRIGPYFPPLSLRNLKGYFRSREWPYPAPE
;
A
#
# COMPACT_ATOMS: atom_id res chain seq x y z
N MET A 1 7.67 -3.61 -23.51
CA MET A 1 6.60 -2.92 -22.76
C MET A 1 5.27 -3.29 -23.38
N ASP A 2 4.29 -3.72 -22.58
CA ASP A 2 2.96 -4.04 -23.09
C ASP A 2 2.16 -2.75 -23.29
N SER A 3 2.04 -2.32 -24.54
CA SER A 3 1.36 -1.07 -24.92
C SER A 3 -0.09 -1.00 -24.45
N ASN A 4 -0.76 -2.15 -24.25
CA ASN A 4 -2.14 -2.16 -23.75
C ASN A 4 -2.20 -1.78 -22.27
N LEU A 5 -1.28 -2.30 -21.45
CA LEU A 5 -1.21 -1.96 -20.03
C LEU A 5 -0.84 -0.48 -19.84
N ASP A 6 0.10 0.02 -20.65
CA ASP A 6 0.48 1.43 -20.64
C ASP A 6 -0.71 2.32 -21.05
N ALA A 7 -1.45 1.94 -22.10
CA ALA A 7 -2.64 2.67 -22.53
C ALA A 7 -3.74 2.70 -21.45
N LEU A 8 -4.00 1.58 -20.77
CA LEU A 8 -4.96 1.52 -19.66
C LEU A 8 -4.52 2.43 -18.50
N ALA A 9 -3.24 2.40 -18.13
CA ALA A 9 -2.68 3.25 -17.08
C ALA A 9 -2.74 4.75 -17.46
N LEU A 10 -2.38 5.10 -18.69
CA LEU A 10 -2.43 6.47 -19.20
C LEU A 10 -3.87 6.99 -19.31
N LEU A 11 -4.82 6.15 -19.72
CA LEU A 11 -6.25 6.51 -19.73
C LEU A 11 -6.75 6.80 -18.32
N GLY A 12 -6.42 5.93 -17.36
CA GLY A 12 -6.75 6.15 -15.95
C GLY A 12 -6.12 7.43 -15.38
N LEU A 13 -4.86 7.70 -15.74
CA LEU A 13 -4.17 8.94 -15.39
C LEU A 13 -4.86 10.17 -16.00
N GLY A 14 -5.30 10.09 -17.26
CA GLY A 14 -6.03 11.16 -17.94
C GLY A 14 -7.36 11.48 -17.27
N ILE A 15 -8.17 10.46 -16.98
CA ILE A 15 -9.47 10.63 -16.31
C ILE A 15 -9.29 11.19 -14.88
N SER A 16 -8.34 10.65 -14.11
CA SER A 16 -8.08 11.14 -12.75
C SER A 16 -7.53 12.58 -12.75
N SER A 17 -6.67 12.92 -13.71
CA SER A 17 -6.16 14.29 -13.87
C SER A 17 -7.28 15.28 -14.23
N PHE A 18 -8.19 14.89 -15.12
CA PHE A 18 -9.37 15.71 -15.44
C PHE A 18 -10.22 15.98 -14.19
N ILE A 19 -10.49 14.95 -13.39
CA ILE A 19 -11.27 15.09 -12.15
C ILE A 19 -10.55 16.01 -11.15
N LEU A 20 -9.23 15.83 -10.99
CA LEU A 20 -8.42 16.64 -10.08
C LEU A 20 -8.41 18.12 -10.46
N VAL A 21 -8.21 18.43 -11.76
CA VAL A 21 -8.11 19.81 -12.25
C VAL A 21 -9.47 20.51 -12.27
N THR A 22 -10.51 19.82 -12.72
CA THR A 22 -11.86 20.42 -12.85
C THR A 22 -12.63 20.42 -11.53
N GLY A 23 -12.29 19.55 -10.59
CA GLY A 23 -13.09 19.30 -9.39
C GLY A 23 -14.47 18.70 -9.69
N CYS A 24 -14.68 18.20 -10.92
CA CYS A 24 -15.93 17.63 -11.38
C CYS A 24 -15.76 16.13 -11.66
N ALA A 25 -16.68 15.33 -11.15
CA ALA A 25 -16.77 13.91 -11.48
C ALA A 25 -18.24 13.48 -11.58
N ASN A 26 -18.46 12.38 -12.29
CA ASN A 26 -19.75 11.70 -12.32
C ASN A 26 -19.54 10.19 -12.11
N MET A 27 -20.63 9.45 -11.89
CA MET A 27 -20.55 8.00 -11.64
C MET A 27 -19.88 7.25 -12.80
N VAL A 28 -20.07 7.70 -14.04
CA VAL A 28 -19.49 7.05 -15.23
C VAL A 28 -17.97 7.14 -15.23
N LEU A 29 -17.42 8.34 -15.00
CA LEU A 29 -15.97 8.55 -14.93
C LEU A 29 -15.34 7.78 -13.76
N MET A 30 -15.99 7.81 -12.59
CA MET A 30 -15.51 7.06 -11.43
C MET A 30 -15.58 5.54 -11.64
N THR A 31 -16.64 5.06 -12.30
CA THR A 31 -16.78 3.63 -12.66
C THR A 31 -15.71 3.22 -13.66
N ALA A 32 -15.44 4.05 -14.67
CA ALA A 32 -14.37 3.80 -15.63
C ALA A 32 -13.01 3.69 -14.92
N LEU A 33 -12.66 4.63 -14.04
CA LEU A 33 -11.44 4.54 -13.23
C LEU A 33 -11.37 3.26 -12.41
N TRP A 34 -12.48 2.89 -11.77
CA TRP A 34 -12.55 1.67 -10.96
C TRP A 34 -12.35 0.41 -11.81
N VAL A 35 -13.02 0.29 -12.97
CA VAL A 35 -12.87 -0.85 -13.89
C VAL A 35 -11.44 -0.94 -14.42
N LEU A 36 -10.85 0.17 -14.87
CA LEU A 36 -9.47 0.20 -15.36
C LEU A 36 -8.50 -0.33 -14.29
N TYR A 37 -8.64 0.11 -13.04
CA TYR A 37 -7.79 -0.35 -11.96
C TYR A 37 -8.03 -1.82 -11.60
N MET A 38 -9.29 -2.25 -11.57
CA MET A 38 -9.66 -3.64 -11.30
C MET A 38 -9.08 -4.61 -12.34
N SER A 39 -9.07 -4.21 -13.61
CA SER A 39 -8.40 -4.95 -14.68
C SER A 39 -6.91 -5.12 -14.40
N LEU A 40 -6.20 -4.05 -14.03
CA LEU A 40 -4.77 -4.11 -13.67
C LEU A 40 -4.51 -5.01 -12.46
N VAL A 41 -5.35 -4.94 -11.44
CA VAL A 41 -5.21 -5.77 -10.23
C VAL A 41 -5.40 -7.26 -10.55
N ASN A 42 -6.35 -7.60 -11.42
CA ASN A 42 -6.61 -8.98 -11.81
C ASN A 42 -5.50 -9.55 -12.71
N VAL A 43 -5.00 -8.78 -13.67
CA VAL A 43 -3.88 -9.18 -14.54
C VAL A 43 -2.55 -9.23 -13.78
N GLY A 44 -2.33 -8.29 -12.86
CA GLY A 44 -1.07 -8.15 -12.14
C GLY A 44 -0.81 -9.20 -11.05
N GLN A 45 -1.85 -9.92 -10.60
CA GLN A 45 -1.74 -11.07 -9.69
C GLN A 45 -0.83 -10.81 -8.47
N ILE A 46 0.29 -11.54 -8.34
CA ILE A 46 1.24 -11.44 -7.22
C ILE A 46 1.75 -9.99 -7.06
N TRP A 47 1.99 -9.30 -8.18
CA TRP A 47 2.47 -7.91 -8.20
C TRP A 47 1.43 -6.88 -7.73
N TYR A 48 0.15 -7.27 -7.61
CA TYR A 48 -0.97 -6.45 -7.14
C TYR A 48 -1.75 -7.15 -6.01
N SER A 49 -1.07 -8.02 -5.25
CA SER A 49 -1.66 -8.80 -4.15
C SER A 49 -1.70 -8.05 -2.80
N PHE A 50 -1.26 -6.80 -2.77
CA PHE A 50 -1.10 -6.04 -1.53
C PHE A 50 -2.43 -5.46 -1.01
N GLY A 51 -2.53 -5.28 0.32
CA GLY A 51 -3.78 -4.83 0.96
C GLY A 51 -4.30 -3.46 0.49
N TRP A 52 -3.40 -2.53 0.15
CA TRP A 52 -3.78 -1.22 -0.37
C TRP A 52 -4.39 -1.27 -1.78
N GLU A 53 -4.13 -2.33 -2.55
CA GLU A 53 -4.74 -2.55 -3.88
C GLU A 53 -6.24 -2.81 -3.71
N SER A 54 -6.60 -3.70 -2.78
CA SER A 54 -7.98 -3.98 -2.40
C SER A 54 -8.66 -2.79 -1.73
N GLN A 55 -7.93 -2.03 -0.90
CA GLN A 55 -8.45 -0.79 -0.31
C GLN A 55 -8.76 0.26 -1.37
N LEU A 56 -7.95 0.36 -2.43
CA LEU A 56 -8.18 1.37 -3.48
C LEU A 56 -9.44 1.04 -4.27
N LEU A 57 -9.63 -0.24 -4.59
CA LEU A 57 -10.86 -0.72 -5.23
C LEU A 57 -12.09 -0.45 -4.37
N GLU A 58 -12.00 -0.70 -3.06
CA GLU A 58 -13.14 -0.45 -2.16
C GLU A 58 -13.43 1.05 -1.98
N THR A 59 -12.39 1.87 -1.81
CA THR A 59 -12.49 3.33 -1.69
C THR A 59 -13.03 3.94 -2.98
N GLY A 60 -12.53 3.49 -4.13
CA GLY A 60 -12.97 3.90 -5.46
C GLY A 60 -14.43 3.51 -5.72
N PHE A 61 -14.83 2.30 -5.34
CA PHE A 61 -16.22 1.85 -5.46
C PHE A 61 -17.19 2.73 -4.66
N LEU A 62 -16.88 3.05 -3.40
CA LEU A 62 -17.67 3.99 -2.61
C LEU A 62 -17.67 5.40 -3.23
N GLY A 63 -16.54 5.82 -3.81
CA GLY A 63 -16.38 7.10 -4.50
C GLY A 63 -17.29 7.26 -5.72
N ILE A 64 -17.66 6.18 -6.41
CA ILE A 64 -18.64 6.21 -7.51
C ILE A 64 -19.94 6.86 -7.02
N PHE A 65 -20.46 6.41 -5.87
CA PHE A 65 -21.77 6.83 -5.36
C PHE A 65 -21.77 8.19 -4.64
N LEU A 66 -20.60 8.78 -4.40
CA LEU A 66 -20.49 10.19 -4.01
C LEU A 66 -20.88 11.12 -5.15
N CYS A 67 -20.59 10.72 -6.39
CA CYS A 67 -20.76 11.56 -7.56
C CYS A 67 -22.21 11.53 -8.08
N PRO A 68 -22.67 12.60 -8.76
CA PRO A 68 -23.91 12.56 -9.54
C PRO A 68 -23.77 11.59 -10.72
N LEU A 69 -24.89 11.06 -11.24
CA LEU A 69 -24.85 10.07 -12.32
C LEU A 69 -24.28 10.65 -13.63
N TRP A 70 -24.78 11.81 -14.04
CA TRP A 70 -24.44 12.43 -15.34
C TRP A 70 -23.76 13.80 -15.23
N THR A 71 -24.11 14.59 -14.22
CA THR A 71 -23.70 15.99 -14.11
C THR A 71 -22.22 16.16 -13.80
N LEU A 72 -21.50 16.96 -14.58
CA LEU A 72 -20.13 17.39 -14.27
C LEU A 72 -20.17 18.77 -13.60
N SER A 73 -20.49 18.80 -12.31
CA SER A 73 -20.52 20.03 -11.52
C SER A 73 -19.81 19.82 -10.18
N GLN A 74 -19.01 20.82 -9.78
CA GLN A 74 -18.33 20.87 -8.49
C GLN A 74 -19.31 20.91 -7.32
N LEU A 75 -20.46 21.56 -7.50
CA LEU A 75 -21.50 21.75 -6.48
C LEU A 75 -22.87 21.42 -7.06
N PRO A 76 -23.21 20.14 -7.19
CA PRO A 76 -24.41 19.74 -7.88
C PRO A 76 -25.63 19.89 -6.94
N ARG A 77 -26.50 20.88 -7.22
CA ARG A 77 -27.56 21.37 -6.31
C ARG A 77 -28.63 20.33 -5.91
N LYS A 78 -29.00 19.41 -6.81
CA LYS A 78 -30.12 18.46 -6.58
C LYS A 78 -29.66 17.06 -6.19
N THR A 79 -28.41 16.95 -5.76
CA THR A 79 -27.73 15.67 -5.61
C THR A 79 -26.93 15.68 -4.31
N PRO A 80 -27.58 15.79 -3.14
CA PRO A 80 -26.88 15.82 -1.86
C PRO A 80 -26.07 14.53 -1.65
N THR A 81 -24.99 14.65 -0.88
CA THR A 81 -24.12 13.53 -0.55
C THR A 81 -24.89 12.46 0.22
N SER A 82 -24.80 11.21 -0.24
CA SER A 82 -25.50 10.09 0.39
C SER A 82 -24.95 9.81 1.78
N ARG A 83 -25.81 9.87 2.81
CA ARG A 83 -25.44 9.48 4.18
C ARG A 83 -24.99 8.03 4.25
N ILE A 84 -25.55 7.16 3.42
CA ILE A 84 -25.16 5.73 3.36
C ILE A 84 -23.71 5.60 2.89
N VAL A 85 -23.32 6.37 1.87
CA VAL A 85 -21.94 6.35 1.35
C VAL A 85 -20.97 6.92 2.38
N LEU A 86 -21.31 8.02 3.06
CA LEU A 86 -20.50 8.56 4.16
C LEU A 86 -20.33 7.54 5.29
N TRP A 87 -21.39 6.84 5.66
CA TRP A 87 -21.30 5.72 6.61
C TRP A 87 -20.50 4.55 6.06
N GLY A 88 -20.51 4.29 4.76
CA GLY A 88 -19.64 3.33 4.09
C GLY A 88 -18.16 3.67 4.26
N PHE A 89 -17.77 4.94 4.07
CA PHE A 89 -16.40 5.40 4.34
C PHE A 89 -16.05 5.32 5.83
N ARG A 90 -16.95 5.70 6.73
CA ARG A 90 -16.76 5.55 8.19
C ARG A 90 -16.60 4.09 8.59
N TRP A 91 -17.39 3.21 8.00
CA TRP A 91 -17.27 1.77 8.20
C TRP A 91 -15.96 1.20 7.63
N LEU A 92 -15.50 1.74 6.50
CA LEU A 92 -14.20 1.39 5.92
C LEU A 92 -13.04 1.75 6.86
N ILE A 93 -12.95 3.00 7.34
CA ILE A 93 -11.88 3.38 8.29
C ILE A 93 -12.01 2.62 9.61
N PHE A 94 -13.22 2.38 10.11
CA PHE A 94 -13.43 1.56 11.30
C PHE A 94 -12.83 0.17 11.14
N ARG A 95 -13.13 -0.51 10.03
CA ARG A 95 -12.58 -1.85 9.74
C ARG A 95 -11.09 -1.87 9.52
N ILE A 96 -10.55 -0.85 8.84
CA ILE A 96 -9.10 -0.75 8.61
C ILE A 96 -8.37 -0.69 9.94
N MET A 97 -8.77 0.25 10.80
CA MET A 97 -8.08 0.50 12.07
C MET A 97 -8.30 -0.64 13.07
N LEU A 98 -9.55 -1.09 13.25
CA LEU A 98 -9.85 -2.18 14.17
C LEU A 98 -9.23 -3.50 13.69
N GLY A 99 -9.27 -3.77 12.39
CA GLY A 99 -8.66 -4.96 11.79
C GLY A 99 -7.14 -5.00 11.99
N ALA A 100 -6.46 -3.86 11.83
CA ALA A 100 -5.03 -3.70 12.11
C ALA A 100 -4.69 -3.87 13.59
N GLY A 101 -5.46 -3.27 14.51
CA GLY A 101 -5.20 -3.42 15.95
C GLY A 101 -5.43 -4.85 16.45
N LEU A 102 -6.52 -5.49 16.00
CA LEU A 102 -6.85 -6.85 16.43
C LEU A 102 -5.82 -7.87 15.94
N ILE A 103 -5.34 -7.73 14.70
CA ILE A 103 -4.33 -8.66 14.18
C ILE A 103 -2.99 -8.50 14.90
N LYS A 104 -2.62 -7.29 15.35
CA LYS A 104 -1.41 -7.06 16.16
C LYS A 104 -1.50 -7.78 17.50
N ILE A 105 -2.58 -7.57 18.27
CA ILE A 105 -2.76 -8.25 19.56
C ILE A 105 -2.83 -9.77 19.39
N ARG A 106 -3.46 -10.26 18.31
CA ARG A 106 -3.64 -11.71 18.08
C ARG A 106 -2.41 -12.39 17.47
N GLY A 107 -1.62 -11.66 16.67
CA GLY A 107 -0.60 -12.21 15.79
C GLY A 107 0.77 -12.42 16.43
N ASP A 108 1.17 -11.58 17.39
CA ASP A 108 2.51 -11.67 17.98
C ASP A 108 2.54 -11.28 19.46
N GLN A 109 3.36 -11.97 20.24
CA GLN A 109 3.56 -11.68 21.66
C GLN A 109 4.22 -10.31 21.88
N CYS A 110 5.09 -9.85 20.96
CA CYS A 110 5.76 -8.54 21.14
C CYS A 110 4.77 -7.36 21.21
N TRP A 111 3.57 -7.50 20.64
CA TRP A 111 2.56 -6.45 20.68
C TRP A 111 1.97 -6.35 22.09
N ARG A 112 1.78 -7.50 22.74
CA ARG A 112 1.29 -7.58 24.13
C ARG A 112 2.36 -7.15 25.13
N ASP A 113 3.62 -7.45 24.84
CA ASP A 113 4.77 -7.07 25.67
C ASP A 113 5.24 -5.62 25.43
N LEU A 114 4.62 -4.91 24.47
CA LEU A 114 4.94 -3.53 24.07
C LEU A 114 6.36 -3.34 23.48
N THR A 115 6.95 -4.39 22.92
CA THR A 115 8.35 -4.41 22.41
C THR A 115 8.45 -4.45 20.88
N CYS A 116 7.35 -4.55 20.13
CA CYS A 116 7.44 -4.69 18.67
C CYS A 116 8.16 -3.52 17.99
N MET A 117 8.02 -2.30 18.52
CA MET A 117 8.68 -1.11 17.95
C MET A 117 10.21 -1.12 18.13
N ASP A 118 10.75 -1.95 19.03
CA ASP A 118 12.20 -2.15 19.16
C ASP A 118 12.81 -2.77 17.88
N PHE A 119 12.00 -3.48 17.10
CA PHE A 119 12.43 -4.18 15.89
C PHE A 119 11.89 -3.54 14.61
N HIS A 120 10.63 -3.07 14.64
CA HIS A 120 9.86 -2.72 13.46
C HIS A 120 10.55 -1.71 12.52
N TYR A 121 11.18 -0.66 13.06
CA TYR A 121 11.82 0.37 12.26
C TYR A 121 12.95 -0.16 11.37
N GLU A 122 13.71 -1.14 11.86
CA GLU A 122 14.77 -1.80 11.10
C GLU A 122 14.23 -2.87 10.18
N THR A 123 13.21 -3.63 10.59
CA THR A 123 12.75 -4.82 9.86
C THR A 123 11.62 -4.58 8.87
N GLN A 124 11.02 -3.38 8.86
CA GLN A 124 9.99 -2.99 7.89
C GLN A 124 10.44 -3.14 6.42
N PRO A 125 9.52 -3.28 5.46
CA PRO A 125 9.82 -3.60 4.06
C PRO A 125 10.88 -2.70 3.43
N VAL A 126 10.58 -1.41 3.35
CA VAL A 126 11.47 -0.39 2.82
C VAL A 126 11.57 0.74 3.86
N PRO A 127 12.56 0.69 4.76
CA PRO A 127 12.73 1.75 5.76
C PRO A 127 13.14 3.05 5.07
N ASN A 128 12.76 4.16 5.69
CA ASN A 128 13.15 5.49 5.25
C ASN A 128 14.26 6.04 6.16
N PRO A 129 14.83 7.22 5.86
CA PRO A 129 15.86 7.81 6.70
C PRO A 129 15.43 8.07 8.15
N MET A 130 14.14 8.36 8.38
CA MET A 130 13.64 8.64 9.72
C MET A 130 13.63 7.37 10.57
N ALA A 131 13.28 6.22 9.99
CA ALA A 131 13.32 4.93 10.64
C ALA A 131 14.71 4.59 11.24
N TYR A 132 15.79 4.97 10.55
CA TYR A 132 17.16 4.79 11.04
C TYR A 132 17.40 5.50 12.38
N PHE A 133 16.85 6.70 12.54
CA PHE A 133 16.96 7.48 13.79
C PHE A 133 15.95 7.00 14.82
N LEU A 134 14.69 6.77 14.43
CA LEU A 134 13.63 6.31 15.32
C LEU A 134 13.96 4.97 15.96
N HIS A 135 14.61 4.04 15.23
CA HIS A 135 15.08 2.76 15.77
C HIS A 135 16.05 2.89 16.95
N ARG A 136 16.67 4.05 17.15
CA ARG A 136 17.59 4.31 18.26
C ARG A 136 16.94 5.02 19.44
N SER A 137 15.62 5.21 19.39
CA SER A 137 14.90 5.83 20.49
C SER A 137 14.99 4.94 21.75
N PRO A 138 14.92 5.54 22.95
CA PRO A 138 14.89 4.77 24.19
C PRO A 138 13.70 3.80 24.23
N TRP A 139 13.86 2.67 24.92
CA TRP A 139 12.84 1.62 25.05
C TRP A 139 11.46 2.16 25.54
N TRP A 140 11.44 3.19 26.38
CA TRP A 140 10.19 3.76 26.88
C TRP A 140 9.41 4.51 25.79
N VAL A 141 10.09 5.08 24.80
CA VAL A 141 9.47 5.68 23.60
C VAL A 141 8.79 4.57 22.80
N HIS A 142 9.48 3.46 22.55
CA HIS A 142 8.93 2.33 21.79
C HIS A 142 7.72 1.68 22.47
N ARG A 143 7.73 1.58 23.80
CA ARG A 143 6.54 1.14 24.55
C ARG A 143 5.38 2.12 24.43
N PHE A 144 5.65 3.42 24.53
CA PHE A 144 4.63 4.46 24.35
C PHE A 144 4.05 4.47 22.93
N GLU A 145 4.90 4.33 21.90
CA GLU A 145 4.48 4.18 20.51
C GLU A 145 3.57 2.96 20.34
N THR A 146 3.97 1.82 20.93
CA THR A 146 3.18 0.59 20.87
C THR A 146 1.82 0.77 21.56
N LEU A 147 1.78 1.39 22.75
CA LEU A 147 0.52 1.69 23.44
C LEU A 147 -0.36 2.66 22.63
N SER A 148 0.25 3.68 22.01
CA SER A 148 -0.44 4.64 21.15
C SER A 148 -1.06 3.96 19.93
N ASN A 149 -0.34 3.01 19.29
CA ASN A 149 -0.89 2.17 18.22
C ASN A 149 -2.15 1.45 18.71
N HIS A 150 -2.09 0.75 19.86
CA HIS A 150 -3.25 0.04 20.41
C HIS A 150 -4.43 0.99 20.68
N PHE A 151 -4.19 2.15 21.26
CA PHE A 151 -5.25 3.13 21.51
C PHE A 151 -5.90 3.62 20.20
N LEU A 152 -5.09 4.03 19.23
CA LEU A 152 -5.57 4.59 17.95
C LEU A 152 -6.25 3.54 17.06
N GLU A 153 -5.86 2.28 17.17
CA GLU A 153 -6.39 1.19 16.35
C GLU A 153 -7.55 0.43 17.01
N LEU A 154 -7.61 0.35 18.34
CA LEU A 154 -8.63 -0.45 19.04
C LEU A 154 -9.68 0.38 19.77
N VAL A 155 -9.32 1.57 20.27
CA VAL A 155 -10.25 2.39 21.06
C VAL A 155 -10.85 3.50 20.21
N VAL A 156 -10.00 4.27 19.53
CA VAL A 156 -10.43 5.43 18.75
C VAL A 156 -11.48 5.09 17.69
N PRO A 157 -11.45 3.96 16.95
CA PRO A 157 -12.49 3.65 15.96
C PRO A 157 -13.92 3.71 16.49
N PHE A 158 -14.13 3.35 17.76
CA PHE A 158 -15.46 3.40 18.38
C PHE A 158 -16.01 4.83 18.53
N PHE A 159 -15.15 5.85 18.50
CA PHE A 159 -15.57 7.26 18.59
C PHE A 159 -16.47 7.68 17.42
N ILE A 160 -16.44 6.96 16.29
CA ILE A 160 -17.36 7.14 15.16
C ILE A 160 -18.83 7.07 15.62
N PHE A 161 -19.13 6.23 16.61
CA PHE A 161 -20.48 5.99 17.11
C PHE A 161 -20.89 6.92 18.26
N LEU A 162 -19.96 7.71 18.82
CA LEU A 162 -20.16 8.54 20.02
C LEU A 162 -20.60 9.98 19.69
N GLY A 163 -21.30 10.17 18.57
CA GLY A 163 -21.84 11.46 18.15
C GLY A 163 -20.84 12.37 17.41
N ARG A 164 -21.28 13.59 17.08
CA ARG A 164 -20.58 14.52 16.17
C ARG A 164 -19.15 14.85 16.61
N ARG A 165 -18.97 15.27 17.86
CA ARG A 165 -17.66 15.74 18.38
C ARG A 165 -16.62 14.62 18.39
N MET A 166 -17.03 13.43 18.83
CA MET A 166 -16.16 12.26 18.88
C MET A 166 -15.83 11.74 17.48
N CYS A 167 -16.77 11.80 16.54
CA CYS A 167 -16.51 11.45 15.14
C CYS A 167 -15.45 12.39 14.51
N ILE A 168 -15.53 13.69 14.77
CA ILE A 168 -14.50 14.66 14.31
C ILE A 168 -13.15 14.35 14.96
N LEU A 169 -13.14 14.09 16.28
CA LEU A 169 -11.91 13.72 17.00
C LEU A 169 -11.30 12.44 16.44
N HIS A 170 -12.10 11.42 16.12
CA HIS A 170 -11.67 10.22 15.41
C HIS A 170 -10.96 10.59 14.10
N GLY A 171 -11.62 11.35 13.23
CA GLY A 171 -11.05 11.75 11.94
C GLY A 171 -9.69 12.43 12.10
N ALA A 172 -9.57 13.36 13.07
CA ALA A 172 -8.33 14.08 13.31
C ALA A 172 -7.21 13.17 13.85
N LEU A 173 -7.52 12.31 14.82
CA LEU A 173 -6.57 11.36 15.39
C LEU A 173 -6.09 10.34 14.35
N GLN A 174 -6.99 9.83 13.50
CA GLN A 174 -6.63 8.91 12.43
C GLN A 174 -5.74 9.57 11.37
N ILE A 175 -6.07 10.79 10.93
CA ILE A 175 -5.23 11.52 9.98
C ILE A 175 -3.83 11.76 10.57
N LEU A 176 -3.76 12.24 11.81
CA LEU A 176 -2.47 12.45 12.50
C LEU A 176 -1.67 11.14 12.58
N PHE A 177 -2.32 10.04 12.94
CA PHE A 177 -1.68 8.73 13.02
C PHE A 177 -1.11 8.30 11.65
N GLN A 178 -1.88 8.42 10.57
CA GLN A 178 -1.40 8.09 9.23
C GLN A 178 -0.23 8.98 8.80
N VAL A 179 -0.24 10.27 9.14
CA VAL A 179 0.88 11.19 8.87
C VAL A 179 2.15 10.75 9.60
N VAL A 180 2.05 10.35 10.88
CA VAL A 180 3.19 9.81 11.63
C VAL A 180 3.75 8.56 10.96
N LEU A 181 2.89 7.64 10.49
CA LEU A 181 3.32 6.43 9.77
C LEU A 181 3.99 6.74 8.43
N ILE A 182 3.54 7.77 7.70
CA ILE A 182 4.18 8.23 6.45
C ILE A 182 5.59 8.77 6.74
N ILE A 183 5.74 9.54 7.83
CA ILE A 183 7.03 10.10 8.23
C ILE A 183 7.99 8.99 8.69
N SER A 184 7.49 7.92 9.31
CA SER A 184 8.33 6.91 9.96
C SER A 184 8.70 5.71 9.06
N GLY A 185 8.04 5.50 7.92
CA GLY A 185 8.35 4.40 7.01
C GLY A 185 7.76 4.55 5.60
N ASN A 186 8.25 3.77 4.63
CA ASN A 186 7.67 3.73 3.29
C ASN A 186 6.64 2.59 3.20
N LEU A 187 5.37 2.87 3.51
CA LEU A 187 4.25 1.92 3.40
C LEU A 187 3.45 2.10 2.12
N SER A 188 4.13 2.34 0.99
CA SER A 188 3.48 2.60 -0.31
C SER A 188 2.49 3.78 -0.20
N PHE A 189 1.33 3.68 -0.85
CA PHE A 189 0.21 4.60 -0.77
C PHE A 189 -0.86 4.18 0.26
N LEU A 190 -0.61 3.16 1.10
CA LEU A 190 -1.57 2.65 2.09
C LEU A 190 -2.05 3.74 3.07
N ASN A 191 -1.10 4.44 3.69
CA ASN A 191 -1.41 5.44 4.71
C ASN A 191 -2.16 6.64 4.10
N TRP A 192 -1.73 7.08 2.92
CA TRP A 192 -2.39 8.13 2.14
C TRP A 192 -3.84 7.76 1.80
N LEU A 193 -4.04 6.52 1.38
CA LEU A 193 -5.36 6.00 1.07
C LEU A 193 -6.25 5.86 2.31
N THR A 194 -5.67 5.59 3.48
CA THR A 194 -6.37 5.50 4.77
C THR A 194 -6.80 6.86 5.31
N ILE A 195 -6.12 7.94 4.92
CA ILE A 195 -6.56 9.32 5.21
C ILE A 195 -7.91 9.62 4.52
N VAL A 196 -8.12 9.14 3.29
CA VAL A 196 -9.34 9.43 2.50
C VAL A 196 -10.65 9.10 3.24
N PRO A 197 -10.89 7.86 3.72
CA PRO A 197 -12.12 7.57 4.47
C PRO A 197 -12.21 8.33 5.80
N SER A 198 -11.08 8.75 6.39
CA SER A 198 -11.06 9.57 7.61
C SER A 198 -11.64 10.97 7.36
N ILE A 199 -11.58 11.49 6.14
CA ILE A 199 -12.19 12.77 5.76
C ILE A 199 -13.72 12.72 5.90
N ALA A 200 -14.35 11.56 5.72
CA ALA A 200 -15.81 11.39 5.86
C ALA A 200 -16.31 11.55 7.33
N CYS A 201 -15.41 11.69 8.29
CA CYS A 201 -15.73 12.00 9.69
C CYS A 201 -16.00 13.50 9.94
N PHE A 202 -15.55 14.38 9.03
CA PHE A 202 -15.75 15.83 9.16
C PHE A 202 -17.00 16.28 8.41
N ASP A 203 -17.62 17.35 8.90
CA ASP A 203 -18.71 18.04 8.21
C ASP A 203 -18.24 19.36 7.60
N ASP A 204 -19.05 19.94 6.71
CA ASP A 204 -18.76 21.19 6.02
C ASP A 204 -18.46 22.34 7.00
N ALA A 205 -19.13 22.35 8.16
CA ALA A 205 -18.90 23.35 9.20
C ALA A 205 -17.48 23.25 9.79
N THR A 206 -16.99 22.03 9.98
CA THR A 206 -15.66 21.77 10.54
C THR A 206 -14.55 22.06 9.52
N LEU A 207 -14.76 21.75 8.24
CA LEU A 207 -13.76 22.02 7.19
C LEU A 207 -13.87 23.43 6.60
N GLY A 208 -14.90 24.20 6.96
CA GLY A 208 -15.18 25.53 6.40
C GLY A 208 -14.12 26.61 6.66
N PHE A 209 -13.10 26.34 7.49
CA PHE A 209 -11.94 27.23 7.67
C PHE A 209 -10.89 27.07 6.55
N LEU A 210 -10.88 25.94 5.83
CA LEU A 210 -9.95 25.68 4.73
C LEU A 210 -10.28 26.46 3.46
N PHE A 211 -11.48 27.05 3.40
CA PHE A 211 -11.99 27.76 2.23
C PHE A 211 -12.12 29.27 2.50
N PRO A 212 -11.75 30.12 1.53
CA PRO A 212 -11.80 31.57 1.69
C PRO A 212 -13.24 32.05 1.99
N SER A 213 -13.34 33.08 2.81
CA SER A 213 -14.61 33.74 3.15
C SER A 213 -14.74 35.03 2.33
N GLY A 214 -15.91 35.29 1.75
CA GLY A 214 -16.19 36.49 0.98
C GLY A 214 -17.32 36.30 -0.04
N PRO A 215 -17.91 37.39 -0.57
CA PRO A 215 -18.95 37.30 -1.59
C PRO A 215 -18.46 36.54 -2.83
N GLY A 216 -19.21 35.53 -3.26
CA GLY A 216 -18.83 34.72 -4.44
C GLY A 216 -17.80 33.62 -4.17
N SER A 217 -17.25 33.53 -2.97
CA SER A 217 -16.39 32.41 -2.55
C SER A 217 -17.15 31.07 -2.54
N LEU A 218 -16.41 29.95 -2.54
CA LEU A 218 -17.00 28.62 -2.41
C LEU A 218 -17.87 28.50 -1.14
N LYS A 219 -17.37 29.04 -0.03
CA LYS A 219 -18.06 29.02 1.26
C LYS A 219 -19.37 29.81 1.20
N ASP A 220 -19.39 31.00 0.59
CA ASP A 220 -20.60 31.79 0.39
C ASP A 220 -21.63 31.07 -0.51
N ARG A 221 -21.16 30.42 -1.59
CA ARG A 221 -22.02 29.63 -2.49
C ARG A 221 -22.69 28.47 -1.77
N VAL A 222 -21.95 27.71 -0.96
CA VAL A 222 -22.50 26.57 -0.19
C VAL A 222 -23.49 27.07 0.87
N LEU A 223 -23.17 28.15 1.60
CA LEU A 223 -24.08 28.74 2.59
C LEU A 223 -25.38 29.24 1.96
N LYS A 224 -25.32 29.83 0.76
CA LYS A 224 -26.52 30.23 0.01
C LYS A 224 -27.36 29.02 -0.38
N MET A 225 -26.75 27.95 -0.91
CA MET A 225 -27.45 26.71 -1.23
C MET A 225 -28.14 26.11 0.00
N GLN A 226 -27.45 26.03 1.14
CA GLN A 226 -28.04 25.51 2.39
C GLN A 226 -29.20 26.39 2.89
N LYS A 227 -29.11 27.71 2.74
CA LYS A 227 -30.20 28.64 3.09
C LYS A 227 -31.40 28.51 2.15
N GLU A 228 -31.16 28.32 0.85
CA GLU A 228 -32.20 28.07 -0.16
C GLU A 228 -32.92 26.74 0.14
N GLU A 229 -32.17 25.66 0.37
CA GLU A 229 -32.72 24.34 0.75
C GLU A 229 -33.53 24.39 2.05
N ALA A 230 -33.09 25.17 3.04
CA ALA A 230 -33.83 25.34 4.30
C ALA A 230 -35.13 26.14 4.12
N ARG A 231 -35.22 27.00 3.10
CA ARG A 231 -36.42 27.81 2.78
C ARG A 231 -37.41 27.06 1.89
N GLU A 232 -36.93 26.23 0.97
CA GLU A 232 -37.77 25.36 0.15
C GLU A 232 -38.39 24.26 1.02
N ALA A 233 -39.67 24.40 1.37
CA ALA A 233 -40.43 23.36 2.06
C ALA A 233 -40.49 22.10 1.17
N ARG A 234 -39.69 21.07 1.51
CA ARG A 234 -39.64 19.72 0.89
C ARG A 234 -39.94 19.73 -0.63
N PRO A 235 -38.93 20.02 -1.48
CA PRO A 235 -39.12 19.92 -2.93
C PRO A 235 -39.68 18.55 -3.29
N THR A 236 -40.68 18.50 -4.17
CA THR A 236 -41.25 17.24 -4.64
C THR A 236 -40.13 16.39 -5.23
N PRO A 237 -39.93 15.15 -4.74
CA PRO A 237 -38.82 14.32 -5.20
C PRO A 237 -39.02 14.03 -6.69
N THR A 238 -38.11 14.53 -7.52
CA THR A 238 -38.08 14.17 -8.93
C THR A 238 -37.79 12.68 -9.07
N TYR A 239 -38.22 12.08 -10.18
CA TYR A 239 -37.98 10.65 -10.48
C TYR A 239 -36.50 10.26 -10.30
N GLY A 240 -35.57 11.10 -10.76
CA GLY A 240 -34.13 10.88 -10.57
C GLY A 240 -33.67 10.87 -9.10
N CYS A 241 -34.31 11.65 -8.22
CA CYS A 241 -34.03 11.62 -6.79
C CYS A 241 -34.47 10.29 -6.16
N MET A 242 -35.63 9.78 -6.55
CA MET A 242 -36.14 8.48 -6.08
C MET A 242 -35.25 7.32 -6.55
N VAL A 243 -34.86 7.30 -7.82
CA VAL A 243 -33.93 6.29 -8.37
C VAL A 243 -32.61 6.31 -7.61
N ARG A 244 -32.05 7.49 -7.34
CA ARG A 244 -30.82 7.61 -6.56
C ARG A 244 -30.99 7.15 -5.12
N GLN A 245 -32.11 7.48 -4.48
CA GLN A 245 -32.39 7.02 -3.11
C GLN A 245 -32.50 5.49 -3.06
N ALA A 246 -33.19 4.87 -4.02
CA ALA A 246 -33.26 3.42 -4.16
C ALA A 246 -31.88 2.80 -4.39
N ALA A 247 -31.05 3.38 -5.28
CA ALA A 247 -29.69 2.92 -5.53
C ALA A 247 -28.79 3.02 -4.28
N ASN A 248 -28.88 4.13 -3.54
CA ASN A 248 -28.16 4.29 -2.28
C ASN A 248 -28.61 3.28 -1.21
N LEU A 249 -29.90 3.01 -1.13
CA LEU A 249 -30.44 2.01 -0.20
C LEU A 249 -29.97 0.60 -0.58
N ALA A 250 -30.05 0.26 -1.87
CA ALA A 250 -29.54 -1.01 -2.39
C ALA A 250 -28.05 -1.18 -2.11
N LEU A 251 -27.24 -0.12 -2.29
CA LEU A 251 -25.83 -0.10 -1.89
C LEU A 251 -25.67 -0.34 -0.39
N GLY A 252 -26.47 0.31 0.45
CA GLY A 252 -26.44 0.11 1.91
C GLY A 252 -26.72 -1.34 2.30
N VAL A 253 -27.74 -1.95 1.69
CA VAL A 253 -28.08 -3.37 1.88
C VAL A 253 -26.95 -4.27 1.40
N LEU A 254 -26.37 -3.99 0.23
CA LEU A 254 -25.24 -4.74 -0.32
C LEU A 254 -24.02 -4.68 0.61
N VAL A 255 -23.63 -3.49 1.07
CA VAL A 255 -22.50 -3.30 1.98
C VAL A 255 -22.76 -3.99 3.32
N ALA A 256 -23.98 -3.90 3.86
CA ALA A 256 -24.34 -4.60 5.10
C ALA A 256 -24.24 -6.12 4.94
N TRP A 257 -24.76 -6.67 3.85
CA TRP A 257 -24.71 -8.11 3.55
C TRP A 257 -23.26 -8.59 3.36
N LEU A 258 -22.46 -7.90 2.56
CA LEU A 258 -21.04 -8.22 2.36
C LEU A 258 -20.19 -8.03 3.63
N SER A 259 -20.67 -7.23 4.60
CA SER A 259 -19.99 -7.04 5.88
C SER A 259 -20.16 -8.22 6.84
N ILE A 260 -21.13 -9.11 6.63
CA ILE A 260 -21.37 -10.28 7.50
C ILE A 260 -20.10 -11.14 7.66
N PRO A 261 -19.48 -11.67 6.58
CA PRO A 261 -18.25 -12.48 6.72
C PRO A 261 -17.09 -11.69 7.33
N VAL A 262 -17.01 -10.39 7.06
CA VAL A 262 -15.95 -9.52 7.60
C VAL A 262 -16.10 -9.33 9.11
N VAL A 263 -17.31 -9.09 9.61
CA VAL A 263 -17.59 -8.98 11.04
C VAL A 263 -17.33 -10.31 11.74
N LEU A 264 -17.75 -11.43 11.15
CA LEU A 264 -17.44 -12.76 11.69
C LEU A 264 -15.92 -13.00 11.78
N ASN A 265 -15.15 -12.57 10.76
CA ASN A 265 -13.69 -12.65 10.79
C ASN A 265 -13.06 -11.75 11.85
N LEU A 266 -13.57 -10.52 12.05
CA LEU A 266 -13.08 -9.61 13.09
C LEU A 266 -13.37 -10.16 14.51
N LEU A 267 -14.51 -10.82 14.70
CA LEU A 267 -14.86 -11.46 15.96
C LEU A 267 -14.11 -12.79 16.18
N SER A 268 -13.62 -13.41 15.11
CA SER A 268 -12.85 -14.67 15.18
C SER A 268 -11.51 -14.50 15.90
N PRO A 269 -11.12 -15.42 16.81
CA PRO A 269 -9.76 -15.48 17.35
C PRO A 269 -8.69 -15.75 16.29
N LYS A 270 -9.07 -16.44 15.19
CA LYS A 270 -8.21 -16.78 14.05
C LYS A 270 -8.52 -15.90 12.84
N GLN A 271 -8.48 -14.60 13.04
CA GLN A 271 -8.74 -13.61 12.00
C GLN A 271 -7.77 -13.80 10.81
N VAL A 272 -8.31 -13.81 9.59
CA VAL A 272 -7.53 -13.81 8.35
C VAL A 272 -7.31 -12.37 7.85
N MET A 273 -6.07 -12.07 7.49
CA MET A 273 -5.60 -10.73 7.09
C MET A 273 -5.76 -10.48 5.58
N ASN A 274 -6.03 -9.23 5.19
CA ASN A 274 -6.03 -8.74 3.80
C ASN A 274 -6.81 -9.63 2.82
N SER A 275 -7.95 -10.17 3.29
CA SER A 275 -8.74 -11.13 2.53
C SER A 275 -9.92 -10.44 1.87
N SER A 276 -10.10 -10.76 0.58
CA SER A 276 -11.34 -10.49 -0.12
C SER A 276 -12.23 -11.72 -0.07
N PHE A 277 -13.49 -11.54 0.32
CA PHE A 277 -14.50 -12.61 0.33
C PHE A 277 -15.31 -12.66 -0.97
N ASN A 278 -15.00 -11.80 -1.95
CA ASN A 278 -15.71 -11.74 -3.23
C ASN A 278 -14.78 -11.38 -4.41
N PRO A 279 -15.13 -11.75 -5.65
CA PRO A 279 -14.31 -11.47 -6.83
C PRO A 279 -14.11 -9.97 -7.10
N LEU A 280 -15.06 -9.13 -6.67
CA LEU A 280 -15.03 -7.69 -6.90
C LEU A 280 -14.15 -6.94 -5.89
N ARG A 281 -13.64 -7.62 -4.85
CA ARG A 281 -12.83 -7.03 -3.76
C ARG A 281 -13.51 -5.85 -3.08
N ILE A 282 -14.82 -5.96 -2.86
CA ILE A 282 -15.65 -4.95 -2.19
C ILE A 282 -15.95 -5.42 -0.77
N VAL A 283 -15.71 -4.59 0.25
CA VAL A 283 -15.81 -4.98 1.67
C VAL A 283 -14.81 -6.08 2.06
N ASN A 284 -13.55 -5.68 2.26
CA ASN A 284 -12.46 -6.59 2.64
C ASN A 284 -12.12 -6.54 4.13
N THR A 285 -11.29 -7.48 4.57
CA THR A 285 -10.56 -7.35 5.83
C THR A 285 -9.20 -6.73 5.58
N TYR A 286 -8.76 -5.89 6.52
CA TYR A 286 -7.46 -5.24 6.45
C TYR A 286 -6.68 -5.59 7.71
N GLY A 287 -5.40 -5.87 7.54
CA GLY A 287 -4.47 -5.98 8.65
C GLY A 287 -3.06 -5.64 8.18
N ALA A 288 -2.28 -5.08 9.08
CA ALA A 288 -0.92 -4.69 8.82
C ALA A 288 -0.04 -5.13 9.98
N PHE A 289 1.08 -5.78 9.66
CA PHE A 289 2.14 -6.09 10.61
C PHE A 289 1.68 -6.87 11.86
N GLY A 290 0.78 -7.85 11.68
CA GLY A 290 0.33 -8.72 12.77
C GLY A 290 1.48 -9.50 13.42
N SER A 291 2.50 -9.86 12.64
CA SER A 291 3.76 -10.46 13.11
C SER A 291 4.94 -9.60 12.67
N ILE A 292 5.92 -9.44 13.55
CA ILE A 292 7.10 -8.60 13.31
C ILE A 292 8.35 -9.47 13.29
N THR A 293 9.18 -9.34 12.25
CA THR A 293 10.48 -10.02 12.23
C THR A 293 11.46 -9.30 13.16
N ARG A 294 12.28 -10.08 13.87
CA ARG A 294 13.26 -9.57 14.86
C ARG A 294 14.60 -9.27 14.22
N GLU A 295 14.88 -9.90 13.09
CA GLU A 295 16.08 -9.70 12.32
C GLU A 295 15.71 -9.31 10.90
N ARG A 296 16.45 -8.35 10.33
CA ARG A 296 16.33 -8.01 8.92
C ARG A 296 17.19 -8.94 8.10
N THR A 297 16.56 -9.83 7.36
CA THR A 297 17.22 -10.68 6.37
C THR A 297 16.95 -10.15 4.98
N GLU A 298 17.92 -10.30 4.08
CA GLU A 298 17.81 -9.82 2.71
C GLU A 298 18.44 -10.82 1.75
N VAL A 299 17.77 -11.05 0.62
CA VAL A 299 18.35 -11.78 -0.51
C VAL A 299 19.04 -10.77 -1.42
N ILE A 300 20.32 -11.04 -1.72
CA ILE A 300 21.14 -10.27 -2.65
C ILE A 300 21.38 -11.15 -3.88
N LEU A 301 20.95 -10.65 -5.04
CA LEU A 301 21.18 -11.31 -6.33
C LEU A 301 22.57 -10.94 -6.81
N GLN A 302 23.36 -11.94 -7.19
CA GLN A 302 24.73 -11.75 -7.66
C GLN A 302 24.92 -12.43 -9.02
N GLY A 303 25.68 -11.79 -9.89
CA GLY A 303 26.11 -12.37 -11.16
C GLY A 303 27.63 -12.55 -11.23
N THR A 304 28.09 -13.50 -12.03
CA THR A 304 29.52 -13.64 -12.38
C THR A 304 29.71 -14.00 -13.84
N ALA A 305 30.75 -13.45 -14.46
CA ALA A 305 31.22 -13.84 -15.79
C ALA A 305 32.17 -15.05 -15.76
N SER A 306 32.54 -15.54 -14.58
CA SER A 306 33.48 -16.67 -14.42
C SER A 306 32.97 -17.91 -15.17
N PRO A 307 33.85 -18.66 -15.86
CA PRO A 307 33.46 -19.92 -16.49
C PRO A 307 33.02 -20.96 -15.46
N ASN A 308 33.61 -20.94 -14.26
CA ASN A 308 33.29 -21.87 -13.17
C ASN A 308 32.79 -21.10 -11.94
N ALA A 309 31.53 -21.31 -11.58
CA ALA A 309 30.89 -20.67 -10.43
C ALA A 309 31.52 -21.03 -9.08
N SER A 310 32.16 -22.20 -8.98
CA SER A 310 32.80 -22.70 -7.76
C SER A 310 34.27 -22.35 -7.67
N ALA A 311 34.83 -21.62 -8.65
CA ALA A 311 36.22 -21.22 -8.62
C ALA A 311 36.46 -20.24 -7.45
N PRO A 312 37.55 -20.38 -6.68
CA PRO A 312 37.82 -19.55 -5.50
C PRO A 312 38.09 -18.08 -5.85
N ASP A 313 38.52 -17.82 -7.08
CA ASP A 313 38.78 -16.49 -7.65
C ASP A 313 37.56 -15.93 -8.43
N ALA A 314 36.42 -16.64 -8.44
CA ALA A 314 35.21 -16.15 -9.09
C ALA A 314 34.71 -14.87 -8.40
N VAL A 315 34.77 -13.75 -9.13
CA VAL A 315 34.23 -12.47 -8.67
C VAL A 315 32.72 -12.46 -8.90
N TRP A 316 31.97 -12.25 -7.82
CA TRP A 316 30.52 -12.11 -7.83
C TRP A 316 30.14 -10.65 -7.57
N GLU A 317 29.40 -10.06 -8.50
CA GLU A 317 28.98 -8.66 -8.45
C GLU A 317 27.49 -8.57 -8.06
N ASP A 318 27.16 -7.66 -7.14
CA ASP A 318 25.81 -7.47 -6.60
C ASP A 318 24.93 -6.69 -7.60
N TYR A 319 23.70 -7.16 -7.83
CA TYR A 319 22.64 -6.35 -8.43
C TYR A 319 21.99 -5.48 -7.35
N GLU A 320 21.78 -4.19 -7.63
CA GLU A 320 21.15 -3.29 -6.66
C GLU A 320 19.70 -2.97 -7.03
N PHE A 321 18.80 -3.08 -6.05
CA PHE A 321 17.39 -2.68 -6.16
C PHE A 321 17.23 -1.18 -5.95
N LYS A 322 16.09 -0.60 -6.31
CA LYS A 322 15.86 0.86 -6.25
C LYS A 322 15.85 1.43 -4.84
N CYS A 323 15.36 0.68 -3.87
CA CYS A 323 15.07 1.18 -2.54
C CYS A 323 15.38 0.18 -1.42
N LYS A 324 15.10 -1.10 -1.65
CA LYS A 324 15.40 -2.20 -0.73
C LYS A 324 16.90 -2.22 -0.37
N PRO A 325 17.28 -2.41 0.90
CA PRO A 325 18.68 -2.45 1.32
C PRO A 325 19.54 -3.43 0.50
N GLY A 326 20.71 -2.94 0.12
CA GLY A 326 21.74 -3.59 -0.68
C GLY A 326 23.10 -3.00 -0.29
N ASP A 327 23.60 -2.04 -1.05
CA ASP A 327 24.83 -1.30 -0.71
C ASP A 327 24.78 -0.72 0.72
N LEU A 328 25.85 -0.97 1.48
CA LEU A 328 26.03 -0.55 2.87
C LEU A 328 26.11 0.96 3.05
N ARG A 329 26.60 1.68 2.03
CA ARG A 329 26.71 3.14 2.04
C ARG A 329 25.45 3.84 1.54
N ARG A 330 24.51 3.10 0.96
CA ARG A 330 23.27 3.69 0.48
C ARG A 330 22.35 4.06 1.62
N ARG A 331 22.01 5.35 1.70
CA ARG A 331 20.99 5.86 2.60
C ARG A 331 19.63 5.23 2.28
N PRO A 332 18.82 4.85 3.29
CA PRO A 332 17.44 4.42 3.07
C PRO A 332 16.65 5.46 2.27
N CYS A 333 15.79 5.03 1.34
CA CYS A 333 15.13 5.93 0.41
C CYS A 333 13.86 6.58 1.00
N LEU A 334 13.45 7.73 0.46
CA LEU A 334 12.13 8.33 0.70
C LEU A 334 11.32 8.22 -0.59
N ILE A 335 10.31 7.36 -0.62
CA ILE A 335 9.54 7.07 -1.84
C ILE A 335 8.04 7.16 -1.70
N SER A 336 7.49 7.17 -0.48
CA SER A 336 6.03 7.29 -0.29
C SER A 336 5.51 8.55 -1.00
N PRO A 337 4.42 8.46 -1.79
CA PRO A 337 3.47 7.35 -1.91
C PRO A 337 3.81 6.27 -2.96
N TYR A 338 4.93 6.38 -3.69
CA TYR A 338 5.29 5.44 -4.74
C TYR A 338 5.66 4.04 -4.20
N HIS A 339 5.53 3.03 -5.07
CA HIS A 339 5.65 1.63 -4.69
C HIS A 339 6.51 0.82 -5.67
N HIS A 340 7.75 0.54 -5.28
CA HIS A 340 8.59 -0.43 -5.98
C HIS A 340 8.17 -1.85 -5.60
N ARG A 341 7.34 -2.46 -6.45
CA ARG A 341 6.76 -3.79 -6.22
C ARG A 341 7.80 -4.89 -6.09
N LEU A 342 8.85 -4.87 -6.93
CA LEU A 342 9.93 -5.85 -6.88
C LEU A 342 10.66 -5.78 -5.53
N ASP A 343 11.03 -4.58 -5.07
CA ASP A 343 11.66 -4.36 -3.77
C ASP A 343 10.83 -4.94 -2.60
N TRP A 344 9.51 -4.72 -2.62
CA TRP A 344 8.59 -5.26 -1.62
C TRP A 344 8.43 -6.78 -1.71
N LEU A 345 8.31 -7.35 -2.91
CA LEU A 345 8.23 -8.80 -3.09
C LEU A 345 9.52 -9.50 -2.66
N MET A 346 10.68 -8.88 -2.91
CA MET A 346 11.97 -9.39 -2.45
C MET A 346 12.11 -9.35 -0.92
N TRP A 347 11.46 -8.40 -0.23
CA TRP A 347 11.38 -8.40 1.23
C TRP A 347 10.60 -9.62 1.74
N PHE A 348 9.46 -9.95 1.13
CA PHE A 348 8.73 -11.19 1.45
C PHE A 348 9.57 -12.44 1.14
N ALA A 349 10.26 -12.45 -0.01
CA ALA A 349 11.10 -13.57 -0.41
C ALA A 349 12.22 -13.86 0.60
N ALA A 350 12.74 -12.84 1.28
CA ALA A 350 13.81 -13.01 2.25
C ALA A 350 13.40 -13.75 3.55
N PHE A 351 12.10 -13.96 3.78
CA PHE A 351 11.57 -14.72 4.91
C PHE A 351 11.16 -16.16 4.55
N GLN A 352 11.02 -16.43 3.26
CA GLN A 352 10.55 -17.71 2.74
C GLN A 352 11.63 -18.35 1.87
N THR A 353 11.41 -19.56 1.39
CA THR A 353 12.35 -20.22 0.49
C THR A 353 12.02 -19.90 -0.97
N TYR A 354 13.01 -20.05 -1.87
CA TYR A 354 12.79 -19.75 -3.29
C TYR A 354 11.79 -20.72 -3.94
N GLU A 355 11.57 -21.91 -3.37
CA GLU A 355 10.54 -22.85 -3.84
C GLU A 355 9.11 -22.33 -3.60
N GLN A 356 8.90 -21.49 -2.58
CA GLN A 356 7.62 -20.81 -2.33
C GLN A 356 7.44 -19.58 -3.24
N HIS A 357 8.53 -19.08 -3.81
CA HIS A 357 8.57 -17.88 -4.64
C HIS A 357 9.31 -18.13 -5.96
N GLU A 358 8.75 -19.02 -6.77
CA GLU A 358 9.35 -19.48 -8.04
C GLU A 358 9.64 -18.34 -9.02
N TRP A 359 8.93 -17.21 -8.89
CA TRP A 359 9.19 -15.99 -9.67
C TRP A 359 10.60 -15.43 -9.46
N VAL A 360 11.26 -15.73 -8.33
CA VAL A 360 12.67 -15.34 -8.08
C VAL A 360 13.61 -16.12 -9.00
N ILE A 361 13.29 -17.39 -9.30
CA ILE A 361 14.07 -18.19 -10.26
C ILE A 361 13.79 -17.73 -11.69
N HIS A 362 12.56 -17.35 -12.00
CA HIS A 362 12.24 -16.70 -13.28
C HIS A 362 13.05 -15.40 -13.45
N LEU A 363 13.09 -14.56 -12.41
CA LEU A 363 13.90 -13.34 -12.36
C LEU A 363 15.39 -13.64 -12.60
N ALA A 364 15.95 -14.64 -11.92
CA ALA A 364 17.34 -15.06 -12.11
C ALA A 364 17.62 -15.49 -13.57
N GLY A 365 16.70 -16.22 -14.20
CA GLY A 365 16.79 -16.60 -15.61
C GLY A 365 16.80 -15.40 -16.56
N ARG A 366 15.99 -14.38 -16.29
CA ARG A 366 15.96 -13.13 -17.07
C ARG A 366 17.21 -12.28 -16.87
N LEU A 367 17.77 -12.25 -15.65
CA LEU A 367 19.08 -11.61 -15.38
C LEU A 367 20.23 -12.30 -16.11
N LEU A 368 20.21 -13.64 -16.19
CA LEU A 368 21.19 -14.40 -16.97
C LEU A 368 21.15 -14.09 -18.47
N ALA A 369 20.00 -13.66 -18.99
CA ALA A 369 19.84 -13.21 -20.37
C ALA A 369 20.04 -11.70 -20.54
N ASN A 370 20.35 -10.96 -19.47
CA ASN A 370 20.49 -9.49 -19.49
C ASN A 370 19.24 -8.78 -20.05
N ASP A 371 18.06 -9.28 -19.70
CA ASP A 371 16.77 -8.80 -20.21
C ASP A 371 16.48 -7.34 -19.84
N ALA A 372 16.34 -6.46 -20.84
CA ALA A 372 16.22 -5.02 -20.64
C ALA A 372 15.01 -4.62 -19.76
N GLU A 373 13.88 -5.31 -19.89
CA GLU A 373 12.66 -5.01 -19.11
C GLU A 373 12.87 -5.31 -17.63
N VAL A 374 13.45 -6.47 -17.30
CA VAL A 374 13.79 -6.83 -15.91
C VAL A 374 14.83 -5.90 -15.33
N LEU A 375 15.87 -5.56 -16.10
CA LEU A 375 16.93 -4.67 -15.65
C LEU A 375 16.43 -3.26 -15.36
N SER A 376 15.39 -2.79 -16.06
CA SER A 376 14.73 -1.51 -15.78
C SER A 376 14.09 -1.42 -14.38
N LEU A 377 13.82 -2.57 -13.75
CA LEU A 377 13.29 -2.65 -12.38
C LEU A 377 14.38 -2.49 -11.32
N LEU A 378 15.66 -2.68 -11.69
CA LEU A 378 16.81 -2.54 -10.83
C LEU A 378 17.40 -1.12 -10.89
N ALA A 379 18.20 -0.76 -9.90
CA ALA A 379 18.94 0.50 -9.88
C ALA A 379 20.31 0.38 -10.55
N PHE A 380 20.95 -0.78 -10.40
CA PHE A 380 22.30 -1.02 -10.93
C PHE A 380 22.42 -2.43 -11.49
N ASN A 381 22.95 -2.51 -12.71
CA ASN A 381 23.34 -3.76 -13.37
C ASN A 381 24.87 -3.79 -13.52
N PRO A 382 25.60 -4.70 -12.85
CA PRO A 382 27.04 -4.83 -12.99
C PRO A 382 27.51 -5.32 -14.39
N PHE A 383 26.58 -5.76 -15.23
CA PHE A 383 26.81 -6.29 -16.59
C PHE A 383 26.23 -5.41 -17.70
N ALA A 384 25.83 -4.16 -17.42
CA ALA A 384 25.18 -3.28 -18.40
C ALA A 384 26.01 -3.11 -19.69
N ASP A 385 27.33 -2.92 -19.55
CA ASP A 385 28.27 -2.71 -20.66
C ASP A 385 29.17 -3.94 -20.90
N LYS A 386 28.78 -5.11 -20.39
CA LYS A 386 29.56 -6.35 -20.46
C LYS A 386 28.72 -7.47 -21.11
N ALA A 387 29.38 -8.58 -21.41
CA ALA A 387 28.67 -9.81 -21.73
C ALA A 387 27.76 -10.22 -20.55
N PRO A 388 26.58 -10.81 -20.82
CA PRO A 388 25.69 -11.33 -19.78
C PRO A 388 26.41 -12.26 -18.80
N PRO A 389 26.00 -12.31 -17.52
CA PRO A 389 26.63 -13.20 -16.55
C PRO A 389 26.42 -14.66 -16.96
N ARG A 390 27.44 -15.50 -16.75
CA ARG A 390 27.35 -16.94 -16.98
C ARG A 390 26.58 -17.65 -15.88
N TRP A 391 26.63 -17.09 -14.68
CA TRP A 391 25.98 -17.62 -13.50
C TRP A 391 25.33 -16.50 -12.69
N VAL A 392 24.15 -16.80 -12.13
CA VAL A 392 23.45 -15.95 -11.16
C VAL A 392 23.16 -16.77 -9.92
N ARG A 393 23.38 -16.20 -8.74
CA ARG A 393 23.05 -16.82 -7.45
C ARG A 393 22.31 -15.86 -6.54
N GLY A 394 21.62 -16.40 -5.55
CA GLY A 394 21.02 -15.65 -4.47
C GLY A 394 21.80 -15.90 -3.19
N GLU A 395 22.25 -14.84 -2.52
CA GLU A 395 22.92 -14.92 -1.23
C GLU A 395 22.08 -14.28 -0.13
N HIS A 396 22.03 -14.93 1.02
CA HIS A 396 21.24 -14.49 2.16
C HIS A 396 22.12 -13.77 3.18
N TYR A 397 21.72 -12.55 3.53
CA TYR A 397 22.45 -11.69 4.43
C TYR A 397 21.55 -11.20 5.55
N ARG A 398 22.11 -11.10 6.76
CA ARG A 398 21.51 -10.35 7.87
C ARG A 398 21.98 -8.91 7.78
N TYR A 399 21.06 -7.97 7.72
CA TYR A 399 21.32 -6.54 7.77
C TYR A 399 20.99 -5.98 9.15
N LYS A 400 21.74 -4.95 9.55
CA LYS A 400 21.44 -4.10 10.70
C LYS A 400 21.75 -2.65 10.34
N PHE A 401 21.01 -1.72 10.90
CA PHE A 401 21.39 -0.32 10.84
C PHE A 401 22.73 -0.12 11.53
N SER A 402 23.59 0.69 10.92
CA SER A 402 24.75 1.22 11.62
C SER A 402 24.29 2.10 12.80
N ARG A 403 25.19 2.36 13.75
CA ARG A 403 24.87 3.24 14.89
C ARG A 403 25.21 4.69 14.51
N PRO A 404 24.26 5.64 14.62
CA PRO A 404 24.58 7.07 14.46
C PRO A 404 25.73 7.46 15.39
N GLY A 405 26.74 8.17 14.85
CA GLY A 405 27.95 8.54 15.60
C GLY A 405 28.92 7.37 15.89
N GLY A 406 28.64 6.15 15.43
CA GLY A 406 29.55 5.02 15.53
C GLY A 406 30.54 4.95 14.35
N LEU A 407 31.56 4.08 14.47
CA LEU A 407 32.63 3.91 13.47
C LEU A 407 32.12 3.65 12.04
N HIS A 408 31.11 2.79 11.90
CA HIS A 408 30.53 2.46 10.58
C HIS A 408 29.82 3.67 9.95
N ALA A 409 29.07 4.43 10.74
CA ALA A 409 28.38 5.63 10.26
C ALA A 409 29.38 6.75 9.91
N ALA A 410 30.50 6.85 10.63
CA ALA A 410 31.59 7.76 10.30
C ALA A 410 32.28 7.43 8.96
N ASP A 411 32.33 6.14 8.58
CA ASP A 411 32.76 5.66 7.23
C ASP A 411 31.63 5.74 6.18
N GLY A 412 30.55 6.48 6.48
CA GLY A 412 29.42 6.69 5.57
C GLY A 412 28.50 5.48 5.38
N LYS A 413 28.65 4.41 6.18
CA LYS A 413 27.79 3.23 6.10
C LYS A 413 26.50 3.44 6.90
N TRP A 414 25.36 3.25 6.24
CA TRP A 414 24.03 3.22 6.85
C TRP A 414 23.66 1.82 7.34
N TRP A 415 24.26 0.79 6.74
CA TRP A 415 24.00 -0.60 7.04
C TRP A 415 25.28 -1.36 7.38
N ILE A 416 25.10 -2.46 8.10
CA ILE A 416 26.10 -3.48 8.34
C ILE A 416 25.46 -4.81 7.95
N ARG A 417 26.15 -5.62 7.14
CA ARG A 417 25.66 -6.94 6.71
C ARG A 417 26.57 -8.07 7.15
N LYS A 418 25.99 -9.22 7.47
CA LYS A 418 26.70 -10.48 7.71
C LYS A 418 26.07 -11.57 6.85
N ARG A 419 26.90 -12.31 6.09
CA ARG A 419 26.43 -13.44 5.29
C ARG A 419 25.91 -14.55 6.20
N ILE A 420 24.72 -15.05 5.90
CA ILE A 420 24.07 -16.18 6.58
C ILE A 420 24.35 -17.46 5.81
N GLY A 421 24.17 -17.44 4.50
CA GLY A 421 24.35 -18.60 3.63
C GLY A 421 23.76 -18.39 2.23
N PRO A 422 23.81 -19.39 1.36
CA PRO A 422 23.18 -19.33 0.05
C PRO A 422 21.65 -19.34 0.19
N TYR A 423 20.98 -18.52 -0.62
CA TYR A 423 19.52 -18.54 -0.76
C TYR A 423 19.10 -19.52 -1.87
N PHE A 424 19.70 -19.41 -3.06
CA PHE A 424 19.62 -20.41 -4.11
C PHE A 424 21.01 -20.59 -4.75
N PRO A 425 21.36 -21.80 -5.26
CA PRO A 425 22.69 -22.09 -5.76
C PRO A 425 23.02 -21.31 -7.04
N PRO A 426 24.28 -21.27 -7.50
CA PRO A 426 24.62 -20.76 -8.81
C PRO A 426 23.82 -21.44 -9.94
N LEU A 427 23.03 -20.65 -10.65
CA LEU A 427 22.22 -21.08 -11.78
C LEU A 427 22.83 -20.57 -13.08
N SER A 428 22.77 -21.38 -14.14
CA SER A 428 23.07 -20.98 -15.52
C SER A 428 21.82 -21.17 -16.38
N LEU A 429 21.77 -20.52 -17.55
CA LEU A 429 20.66 -20.68 -18.50
C LEU A 429 20.42 -22.16 -18.84
N ARG A 430 21.50 -22.93 -19.04
CA ARG A 430 21.42 -24.36 -19.35
C ARG A 430 20.73 -25.15 -18.23
N ASN A 431 21.05 -24.85 -16.97
CA ASN A 431 20.44 -25.51 -15.81
C ASN A 431 18.94 -25.20 -15.72
N LEU A 432 18.53 -23.99 -16.12
CA LEU A 432 17.16 -23.51 -16.02
C LEU A 432 16.25 -23.96 -17.18
N LYS A 433 16.80 -24.52 -18.26
CA LYS A 433 16.02 -24.94 -19.44
C LYS A 433 14.89 -25.93 -19.11
N GLY A 434 15.16 -26.93 -18.28
CA GLY A 434 14.14 -27.88 -17.85
C GLY A 434 13.07 -27.24 -16.96
N TYR A 435 13.49 -26.36 -16.05
CA TYR A 435 12.62 -25.67 -15.12
C TYR A 435 11.64 -24.73 -15.83
N PHE A 436 12.13 -23.87 -16.73
CA PHE A 436 11.28 -22.99 -17.54
C PHE A 436 10.28 -23.77 -18.39
N ARG A 437 10.71 -24.87 -19.00
CA ARG A 437 9.82 -25.74 -19.78
C ARG A 437 8.70 -26.36 -18.94
N SER A 438 9.00 -26.82 -17.73
CA SER A 438 7.99 -27.40 -16.82
C SER A 438 6.94 -26.40 -16.33
N ARG A 439 7.23 -25.10 -16.41
CA ARG A 439 6.35 -24.01 -15.98
C ARG A 439 5.70 -23.26 -17.14
N GLU A 440 5.93 -23.72 -18.37
CA GLU A 440 5.44 -23.09 -19.60
C GLU A 440 5.89 -21.61 -19.72
N TRP A 441 7.04 -21.28 -19.14
CA TRP A 441 7.60 -19.93 -19.22
C TRP A 441 8.43 -19.74 -20.49
N PRO A 442 8.36 -18.56 -21.14
CA PRO A 442 9.24 -18.24 -22.26
C PRO A 442 10.71 -18.38 -21.85
N TYR A 443 11.45 -19.21 -22.57
CA TYR A 443 12.87 -19.42 -22.25
C TYR A 443 13.66 -18.15 -22.60
N PRO A 444 14.41 -17.57 -21.65
CA PRO A 444 15.11 -16.31 -21.87
C PRO A 444 16.29 -16.53 -22.82
N ALA A 445 16.36 -15.71 -23.86
CA ALA A 445 17.47 -15.67 -24.81
C ALA A 445 18.27 -14.38 -24.55
N PRO A 446 19.61 -14.41 -24.56
CA PRO A 446 20.41 -13.19 -24.52
C PRO A 446 20.06 -12.31 -25.71
N GLU A 447 19.80 -11.03 -25.45
CA GLU A 447 19.63 -10.01 -26.51
C GLU A 447 20.96 -9.65 -27.18
#